data_AF-A0A9N8HME4-F1
#
_entry.id   AF-A0A9N8HME4-F1
#
_cell.length_a   1.000
_cell.length_b   1.000
_cell.length_c   1.000
_cell.angle_alpha   90.00
_cell.angle_beta   90.00
_cell.angle_gamma   90.00
#
_symmetry.space_group_name_H-M   'P 1'
#
loop_
_entity.id
_entity.type
_entity.pdbx_description
1 polymer ?
#
loop_
_entity_poly.entity_id
_entity_poly.type
_entity_poly.pdbx_seq_one_letter_code
_entity_poly.pdbx_strand_id
1 'polypeptide(L)'
;MALSEDNHVVQSGPIFRPIFDFSDSSLNETDRFERIDDAVMGGISSSFVRQVPGESFARWSGVCRVDGGGVWKLTTRTDSARGEQLYQAQVKIPNTKRDNEFFTLQVPFEDFRLVRGPRLVSDAAQFNKTLGIFQIGLIMSKFAIAEQMTAIPNFRPGFFELQIGEIGIFYKNGASLPPASNSTVKSLSREEVIAARPVLMKALVPLSKVFFTEKSQRRKSAMRLLKDERGLSRLQAIAFGIKWRANQRGMMNSLLDTCKMLFVDACRVALGSMFRYGIFLPLRLITRSVKRIAGLISRKCKAESEG
;
A
#
# COMPACT_ATOMS: atom_id res chain seq x y z
N MET A 1 -35.57 41.08 -43.02
CA MET A 1 -35.05 39.71 -42.82
C MET A 1 -33.83 39.86 -41.92
N ALA A 2 -34.05 39.87 -40.60
CA ALA A 2 -33.00 40.11 -39.61
C ALA A 2 -32.38 38.77 -39.24
N LEU A 3 -31.06 38.66 -39.40
CA LEU A 3 -30.26 37.52 -38.97
C LEU A 3 -30.23 37.51 -37.44
N SER A 4 -30.77 36.46 -36.83
CA SER A 4 -30.62 36.20 -35.41
C SER A 4 -29.20 35.73 -35.14
N GLU A 5 -28.43 36.53 -34.40
CA GLU A 5 -27.17 36.10 -33.80
C GLU A 5 -27.50 35.08 -32.71
N ASP A 6 -27.30 33.80 -33.03
CA ASP A 6 -27.27 32.72 -32.05
C ASP A 6 -26.07 32.94 -31.13
N ASN A 7 -26.34 33.53 -29.95
CA ASN A 7 -25.43 33.56 -28.82
C ASN A 7 -25.16 32.12 -28.36
N HIS A 8 -24.14 31.49 -28.95
CA HIS A 8 -23.51 30.31 -28.39
C HIS A 8 -22.93 30.66 -27.03
N VAL A 9 -23.68 30.37 -25.97
CA VAL A 9 -23.16 30.33 -24.60
C VAL A 9 -22.08 29.26 -24.57
N VAL A 10 -20.82 29.69 -24.68
CA VAL A 10 -19.65 28.85 -24.45
C VAL A 10 -19.76 28.40 -22.99
N GLN A 11 -20.22 27.17 -22.77
CA GLN A 11 -20.12 26.53 -21.46
C GLN A 11 -18.62 26.39 -21.16
N SER A 12 -18.08 27.32 -20.36
CA SER A 12 -16.72 27.22 -19.86
C SER A 12 -16.53 25.88 -19.15
N GLY A 13 -15.42 25.19 -19.37
CA GLY A 13 -15.11 23.97 -18.63
C GLY A 13 -14.86 24.26 -17.15
N PRO A 14 -14.84 23.22 -16.27
CA PRO A 14 -14.49 23.40 -14.88
C PRO A 14 -13.10 24.03 -14.72
N ILE A 15 -12.96 24.92 -13.73
CA ILE A 15 -11.70 25.62 -13.46
C ILE A 15 -10.75 24.66 -12.73
N PHE A 16 -9.58 24.39 -13.30
CA PHE A 16 -8.53 23.59 -12.68
C PHE A 16 -7.58 24.48 -11.87
N ARG A 17 -7.21 24.01 -10.68
CA ARG A 17 -6.17 24.64 -9.86
C ARG A 17 -5.14 23.59 -9.43
N PRO A 18 -3.87 23.71 -9.85
CA PRO A 18 -2.82 22.79 -9.42
C PRO A 18 -2.55 22.93 -7.92
N ILE A 19 -2.37 21.78 -7.25
CA ILE A 19 -1.81 21.67 -5.90
C ILE A 19 -0.34 21.27 -6.00
N PHE A 20 -0.05 20.30 -6.88
CA PHE A 20 1.29 19.87 -7.23
C PHE A 20 1.47 20.10 -8.72
N ASP A 21 2.50 20.85 -9.07
CA ASP A 21 2.91 21.12 -10.44
C ASP A 21 4.32 20.56 -10.62
N PHE A 22 4.44 19.56 -11.49
CA PHE A 22 5.71 18.91 -11.80
C PHE A 22 6.31 19.41 -13.11
N SER A 23 5.70 20.42 -13.74
CA SER A 23 6.23 21.05 -14.95
C SER A 23 7.52 21.82 -14.67
N ASP A 24 7.65 22.37 -13.46
CA ASP A 24 8.86 23.06 -13.00
C ASP A 24 9.73 22.15 -12.13
N SER A 25 10.82 21.64 -12.72
CA SER A 25 11.80 20.80 -12.02
C SER A 25 12.49 21.50 -10.83
N SER A 26 12.41 22.84 -10.72
CA SER A 26 13.00 23.60 -9.62
C SER A 26 12.21 23.52 -8.31
N LEU A 27 10.90 23.24 -8.37
CA LEU A 27 10.02 23.24 -7.20
C LEU A 27 10.09 21.96 -6.36
N ASN A 28 10.78 20.91 -6.86
CA ASN A 28 10.88 19.56 -6.29
C ASN A 28 9.65 19.13 -5.46
N GLU A 29 8.47 19.22 -6.07
CA GLU A 29 7.20 18.84 -5.43
C GLU A 29 7.18 17.37 -5.00
N THR A 30 8.09 16.54 -5.53
CA THR A 30 8.20 15.12 -5.17
C THR A 30 8.65 14.86 -3.73
N ASP A 31 9.29 15.82 -3.07
CA ASP A 31 9.67 15.72 -1.66
C ASP A 31 8.44 15.70 -0.73
N ARG A 32 7.28 16.14 -1.22
CA ARG A 32 6.00 16.09 -0.51
C ARG A 32 5.30 14.74 -0.62
N PHE A 33 5.87 13.79 -1.38
CA PHE A 33 5.34 12.45 -1.55
C PHE A 33 6.16 11.43 -0.76
N GLU A 34 5.57 10.91 0.33
CA GLU A 34 6.15 9.79 1.06
C GLU A 34 5.58 8.46 0.56
N ARG A 35 6.44 7.44 0.44
CA ARG A 35 5.99 6.07 0.22
C ARG A 35 5.30 5.53 1.48
N ILE A 36 4.03 5.17 1.35
CA ILE A 36 3.31 4.48 2.42
C ILE A 36 3.59 2.98 2.32
N ASP A 37 4.47 2.48 3.17
CA ASP A 37 4.65 1.04 3.42
C ASP A 37 3.53 0.55 4.34
N ASP A 38 2.35 0.27 3.78
CA ASP A 38 1.23 -0.16 4.60
C ASP A 38 1.14 -1.69 4.69
N ALA A 39 1.37 -2.21 5.90
CA ALA A 39 1.09 -3.60 6.24
C ALA A 39 -0.42 -3.93 6.08
N VAL A 40 -1.30 -2.93 6.23
CA VAL A 40 -2.76 -3.05 6.05
C VAL A 40 -3.13 -3.37 4.60
N MET A 41 -2.32 -2.93 3.62
CA MET A 41 -2.51 -3.25 2.20
C MET A 41 -1.81 -4.55 1.78
N GLY A 42 -1.17 -5.26 2.72
CA GLY A 42 -0.63 -6.60 2.53
C GLY A 42 0.59 -6.69 1.61
N GLY A 43 1.30 -5.58 1.36
CA GLY A 43 2.46 -5.53 0.48
C GLY A 43 3.52 -4.52 0.92
N ILE A 44 4.78 -4.81 0.62
CA ILE A 44 5.86 -3.81 0.64
C ILE A 44 5.84 -3.16 -0.73
N SER A 45 5.58 -1.86 -0.78
CA SER A 45 5.63 -1.13 -2.05
C SER A 45 7.09 -0.82 -2.40
N SER A 46 7.51 -1.07 -3.62
CA SER A 46 8.78 -0.54 -4.13
C SER A 46 8.60 0.75 -4.93
N SER A 47 7.39 1.34 -4.91
CA SER A 47 7.07 2.50 -5.71
C SER A 47 7.66 3.78 -5.12
N PHE A 48 8.07 4.69 -5.99
CA PHE A 48 8.49 6.05 -5.62
C PHE A 48 8.04 7.02 -6.71
N VAL A 49 7.77 8.26 -6.29
CA VAL A 49 7.59 9.41 -7.18
C VAL A 49 8.95 10.10 -7.26
N ARG A 50 9.40 10.46 -8.45
CA ARG A 50 10.62 11.26 -8.63
C ARG A 50 10.43 12.29 -9.73
N GLN A 51 11.01 13.47 -9.54
CA GLN A 51 11.19 14.40 -10.65
C GLN A 51 12.24 13.82 -11.59
N VAL A 52 11.99 13.87 -12.91
CA VAL A 52 13.00 13.49 -13.90
C VAL A 52 13.73 14.76 -14.35
N PRO A 53 15.07 14.84 -14.23
CA PRO A 53 15.81 16.03 -14.65
C PRO A 53 15.58 16.34 -16.13
N GLY A 54 15.25 17.60 -16.44
CA GLY A 54 14.98 18.06 -17.81
C GLY A 54 13.59 17.74 -18.36
N GLU A 55 12.74 17.07 -17.58
CA GLU A 55 11.37 16.75 -17.97
C GLU A 55 10.35 17.60 -17.21
N SER A 56 9.23 17.91 -17.87
CA SER A 56 8.10 18.67 -17.31
C SER A 56 7.08 17.78 -16.59
N PHE A 57 7.52 16.66 -16.01
CA PHE A 57 6.65 15.73 -15.30
C PHE A 57 7.41 14.96 -14.21
N ALA A 58 6.66 14.50 -13.21
CA ALA A 58 7.14 13.51 -12.26
C ALA A 58 6.81 12.09 -12.74
N ARG A 59 7.70 11.16 -12.41
CA ARG A 59 7.52 9.74 -12.69
C ARG A 59 7.18 9.01 -11.41
N TRP A 60 5.97 8.45 -11.35
CA TRP A 60 5.60 7.46 -10.34
C TRP A 60 5.80 6.06 -10.92
N SER A 61 6.75 5.32 -10.37
CA SER A 61 7.08 4.00 -10.89
C SER A 61 7.41 3.03 -9.78
N GLY A 62 7.34 1.74 -10.08
CA GLY A 62 7.74 0.71 -9.15
C GLY A 62 7.51 -0.68 -9.71
N VAL A 63 7.83 -1.66 -8.88
CA VAL A 63 7.49 -3.05 -9.14
C VAL A 63 6.17 -3.32 -8.44
N CYS A 64 5.09 -2.77 -9.00
CA CYS A 64 3.78 -3.35 -8.80
C CYS A 64 3.62 -4.39 -9.88
N ARG A 65 3.41 -5.61 -9.43
CA ARG A 65 3.28 -6.78 -10.27
C ARG A 65 2.28 -6.52 -11.42
N VAL A 66 2.66 -6.22 -12.68
CA VAL A 66 1.91 -6.65 -13.90
C VAL A 66 2.62 -6.47 -15.24
N ASP A 67 2.61 -7.55 -16.03
CA ASP A 67 2.07 -7.59 -17.40
C ASP A 67 0.63 -8.14 -17.34
N GLY A 68 -0.42 -7.31 -17.46
CA GLY A 68 -1.81 -7.83 -17.42
C GLY A 68 -2.88 -6.94 -16.78
N GLY A 69 -2.61 -5.64 -16.56
CA GLY A 69 -3.59 -4.70 -16.00
C GLY A 69 -3.58 -4.71 -14.47
N GLY A 70 -3.43 -3.52 -13.89
CA GLY A 70 -3.58 -3.27 -12.47
C GLY A 70 -4.74 -2.31 -12.23
N VAL A 71 -5.24 -2.28 -10.99
CA VAL A 71 -6.26 -1.32 -10.59
C VAL A 71 -5.58 -0.08 -10.04
N TRP A 72 -5.66 1.01 -10.79
CA TRP A 72 -5.26 2.33 -10.31
C TRP A 72 -6.30 2.87 -9.35
N LYS A 73 -5.86 3.49 -8.26
CA LYS A 73 -6.74 4.10 -7.27
C LYS A 73 -6.16 5.42 -6.78
N LEU A 74 -7.05 6.37 -6.56
CA LEU A 74 -6.78 7.56 -5.77
C LEU A 74 -7.27 7.34 -4.36
N THR A 75 -6.54 7.87 -3.40
CA THR A 75 -6.87 7.74 -1.99
C THR A 75 -6.88 9.09 -1.31
N THR A 76 -7.78 9.27 -0.35
CA THR A 76 -7.82 10.47 0.47
C THR A 76 -8.10 10.16 1.94
N ARG A 77 -7.62 11.02 2.82
CA ARG A 77 -7.96 11.05 4.25
C ARG A 77 -8.45 12.44 4.63
N THR A 78 -9.42 12.48 5.53
CA THR A 78 -9.92 13.73 6.15
C THR A 78 -9.23 14.02 7.48
N ASP A 79 -8.46 13.08 8.02
CA ASP A 79 -7.77 13.21 9.30
C ASP A 79 -6.32 12.69 9.22
N SER A 80 -5.56 12.99 10.26
CA SER A 80 -4.17 12.57 10.42
C SER A 80 -4.02 11.16 11.01
N ALA A 81 -5.12 10.50 11.38
CA ALA A 81 -5.05 9.18 11.96
C ALA A 81 -4.62 8.17 10.88
N ARG A 82 -3.46 7.53 11.08
CA ARG A 82 -2.99 6.41 10.23
C ARG A 82 -3.75 5.12 10.53
N GLY A 83 -5.08 5.20 10.60
CA GLY A 83 -5.96 4.05 10.82
C GLY A 83 -6.10 3.17 9.59
N GLU A 84 -6.67 1.98 9.77
CA GLU A 84 -6.91 0.99 8.69
C GLU A 84 -7.95 1.45 7.65
N GLN A 85 -8.68 2.53 7.96
CA GLN A 85 -9.72 3.09 7.11
C GLN A 85 -9.23 4.33 6.37
N LEU A 86 -9.61 4.44 5.11
CA LEU A 86 -9.36 5.60 4.25
C LEU A 86 -10.36 5.58 3.08
N TYR A 87 -10.50 6.69 2.37
CA TYR A 87 -11.36 6.76 1.20
C TYR A 87 -10.59 6.42 -0.07
N GLN A 88 -11.14 5.53 -0.91
CA GLN A 88 -10.55 5.15 -2.20
C GLN A 88 -11.54 5.35 -3.33
N ALA A 89 -11.05 5.86 -4.46
CA ALA A 89 -11.72 5.85 -5.75
C ALA A 89 -10.91 5.02 -6.74
N GLN A 90 -11.54 4.08 -7.43
CA GLN A 90 -10.90 3.30 -8.48
C GLN A 90 -10.95 4.08 -9.79
N VAL A 91 -9.81 4.20 -10.46
CA VAL A 91 -9.69 5.00 -11.68
C VAL A 91 -9.24 4.15 -12.86
N LYS A 92 -9.74 4.48 -14.05
CA LYS A 92 -9.32 3.84 -15.29
C LYS A 92 -8.41 4.80 -16.04
N ILE A 93 -7.14 4.44 -16.14
CA ILE A 93 -6.18 5.18 -16.96
C ILE A 93 -6.38 4.72 -18.42
N PRO A 94 -6.73 5.62 -19.35
CA PRO A 94 -6.83 5.28 -20.76
C PRO A 94 -5.46 4.84 -21.29
N ASN A 95 -5.45 3.81 -22.14
CA ASN A 95 -4.26 3.48 -22.93
C ASN A 95 -4.11 4.57 -23.99
N THR A 96 -3.22 5.52 -23.77
CA THR A 96 -2.82 6.47 -24.79
C THR A 96 -2.09 5.70 -25.89
N LYS A 97 -2.67 5.69 -27.10
CA LYS A 97 -2.04 5.04 -28.27
C LYS A 97 -0.89 5.86 -28.87
N ARG A 98 -0.75 7.11 -28.43
CA ARG A 98 0.29 8.05 -28.87
C ARG A 98 1.21 8.33 -27.71
N ASP A 99 2.50 8.09 -27.93
CA ASP A 99 3.56 8.55 -27.04
C ASP A 99 3.50 10.08 -26.95
N ASN A 100 3.64 10.63 -25.74
CA ASN A 100 3.67 12.08 -25.42
C ASN A 100 2.33 12.86 -25.35
N GLU A 101 1.17 12.21 -25.41
CA GLU A 101 -0.11 12.90 -25.19
C GLU A 101 -0.54 12.82 -23.71
N PHE A 102 -0.54 13.96 -23.02
CA PHE A 102 -1.11 14.06 -21.67
C PHE A 102 -2.63 14.10 -21.74
N PHE A 103 -3.29 13.45 -20.79
CA PHE A 103 -4.73 13.52 -20.63
C PHE A 103 -5.09 13.95 -19.20
N THR A 104 -6.20 14.65 -19.06
CA THR A 104 -6.71 15.09 -17.76
C THR A 104 -7.70 14.06 -17.21
N LEU A 105 -7.41 13.52 -16.03
CA LEU A 105 -8.31 12.61 -15.31
C LEU A 105 -9.09 13.38 -14.25
N GLN A 106 -10.40 13.52 -14.44
CA GLN A 106 -11.29 14.09 -13.41
C GLN A 106 -11.90 12.96 -12.59
N VAL A 107 -11.76 13.02 -11.27
CA VAL A 107 -12.31 12.04 -10.33
C VAL A 107 -13.27 12.74 -9.37
N PRO A 108 -14.59 12.54 -9.53
CA PRO A 108 -15.59 13.10 -8.62
C PRO A 108 -15.35 12.66 -7.18
N PHE A 109 -15.60 13.55 -6.22
CA PHE A 109 -15.50 13.20 -4.80
C PHE A 109 -16.55 12.15 -4.39
N GLU A 110 -17.63 12.05 -5.16
CA GLU A 110 -18.71 11.10 -4.96
C GLU A 110 -18.27 9.64 -5.24
N ASP A 111 -17.21 9.45 -6.01
CA ASP A 111 -16.63 8.13 -6.32
C ASP A 111 -15.75 7.59 -5.19
N PHE A 112 -15.37 8.44 -4.23
CA PHE A 112 -14.59 8.02 -3.08
C PHE A 112 -15.46 7.26 -2.08
N ARG A 113 -15.11 6.00 -1.86
CA ARG A 113 -15.78 5.11 -0.92
C ARG A 113 -14.87 4.80 0.26
N LEU A 114 -15.44 4.71 1.47
CA LEU A 114 -14.68 4.30 2.64
C LEU A 114 -14.33 2.82 2.53
N VAL A 115 -13.06 2.49 2.72
CA VAL A 115 -12.57 1.12 2.69
C VAL A 115 -11.75 0.80 3.93
N ARG A 116 -11.65 -0.48 4.26
CA ARG A 116 -10.65 -1.04 5.17
C ARG A 116 -9.76 -2.01 4.39
N GLY A 117 -8.53 -1.60 4.10
CA GLY A 117 -7.68 -2.31 3.14
C GLY A 117 -8.33 -2.34 1.74
N PRO A 118 -8.54 -3.51 1.11
CA PRO A 118 -9.24 -3.60 -0.17
C PRO A 118 -10.77 -3.73 -0.05
N ARG A 119 -11.33 -3.81 1.16
CA ARG A 119 -12.75 -4.10 1.38
C ARG A 119 -13.56 -2.82 1.55
N LEU A 120 -14.66 -2.75 0.83
CA LEU A 120 -15.66 -1.70 1.00
C LEU A 120 -16.32 -1.80 2.39
N VAL A 121 -16.57 -0.66 3.01
CA VAL A 121 -17.43 -0.56 4.20
C VAL A 121 -18.83 -0.20 3.71
N SER A 122 -19.74 -1.19 3.70
CA SER A 122 -21.07 -1.12 3.08
C SER A 122 -21.96 0.01 3.62
N ASP A 123 -21.82 0.34 4.91
CA ASP A 123 -22.69 1.32 5.60
C ASP A 123 -21.95 2.62 5.96
N ALA A 124 -20.85 2.91 5.26
CA ALA A 124 -20.08 4.10 5.53
C ALA A 124 -20.76 5.36 4.99
N ALA A 125 -20.64 6.45 5.75
CA ALA A 125 -21.00 7.78 5.28
C ALA A 125 -20.19 8.13 4.01
N GLN A 126 -20.82 8.88 3.11
CA GLN A 126 -20.15 9.40 1.93
C GLN A 126 -19.02 10.37 2.35
N PHE A 127 -17.99 10.47 1.50
CA PHE A 127 -16.88 11.37 1.72
C PHE A 127 -17.35 12.82 1.97
N ASN A 128 -17.09 13.33 3.17
CA ASN A 128 -17.42 14.70 3.52
C ASN A 128 -16.30 15.67 3.12
N LYS A 129 -16.50 16.38 2.01
CA LYS A 129 -15.56 17.37 1.47
C LYS A 129 -15.41 18.65 2.31
N THR A 130 -16.32 18.95 3.24
CA THR A 130 -16.30 20.21 4.00
C THR A 130 -15.25 20.23 5.10
N LEU A 131 -14.79 19.06 5.55
CA LEU A 131 -13.78 18.93 6.61
C LEU A 131 -12.34 19.15 6.09
N GLY A 132 -12.19 19.39 4.79
CA GLY A 132 -10.89 19.47 4.12
C GLY A 132 -10.30 18.09 3.83
N ILE A 133 -9.21 18.11 3.07
CA ILE A 133 -8.44 16.92 2.71
C ILE A 133 -7.11 17.01 3.43
N PHE A 134 -6.82 16.02 4.27
CA PHE A 134 -5.55 15.94 4.99
C PHE A 134 -4.45 15.33 4.12
N GLN A 135 -4.78 14.29 3.36
CA GLN A 135 -3.81 13.54 2.57
C GLN A 135 -4.43 13.07 1.27
N ILE A 136 -3.65 13.11 0.20
CA ILE A 136 -3.93 12.37 -1.04
C ILE A 136 -2.89 11.28 -1.24
N GLY A 137 -3.24 10.25 -2.01
CA GLY A 137 -2.32 9.18 -2.34
C GLY A 137 -2.71 8.45 -3.63
N LEU A 138 -1.71 7.78 -4.19
CA LEU A 138 -1.82 6.99 -5.41
C LEU A 138 -1.53 5.53 -5.09
N ILE A 139 -2.39 4.63 -5.53
CA ILE A 139 -2.23 3.20 -5.31
C ILE A 139 -2.40 2.44 -6.62
N MET A 140 -1.45 1.55 -6.88
CA MET A 140 -1.58 0.50 -7.89
C MET A 140 -1.79 -0.82 -7.17
N SER A 141 -2.93 -1.48 -7.41
CA SER A 141 -3.35 -2.68 -6.68
C SER A 141 -3.81 -3.82 -7.58
N LYS A 142 -3.69 -5.04 -7.07
CA LYS A 142 -4.29 -6.25 -7.65
C LYS A 142 -5.75 -6.47 -7.23
N PHE A 143 -6.25 -5.68 -6.29
CA PHE A 143 -7.58 -5.84 -5.71
C PHE A 143 -8.48 -4.70 -6.18
N ALA A 144 -9.63 -5.04 -6.74
CA ALA A 144 -10.70 -4.07 -6.98
C ALA A 144 -11.31 -3.61 -5.64
N ILE A 145 -11.97 -2.45 -5.64
CA ILE A 145 -12.78 -2.04 -4.48
C ILE A 145 -14.09 -2.85 -4.54
N ALA A 146 -14.32 -3.71 -3.56
CA ALA A 146 -15.51 -4.55 -3.46
C ALA A 146 -15.77 -4.93 -2.00
N GLU A 147 -16.98 -5.41 -1.68
CA GLU A 147 -17.33 -5.88 -0.33
C GLU A 147 -16.45 -7.07 0.07
N GLN A 148 -16.27 -8.03 -0.83
CA GLN A 148 -15.33 -9.13 -0.67
C GLN A 148 -14.00 -8.82 -1.36
N MET A 149 -12.91 -9.40 -0.83
CA MET A 149 -11.57 -9.24 -1.40
C MET A 149 -11.50 -9.91 -2.78
N THR A 150 -11.70 -9.12 -3.83
CA THR A 150 -11.73 -9.60 -5.21
C THR A 150 -10.43 -9.20 -5.92
N ALA A 151 -9.59 -10.19 -6.23
CA ALA A 151 -8.42 -9.98 -7.05
C ALA A 151 -8.82 -9.96 -8.52
N ILE A 152 -8.23 -9.06 -9.31
CA ILE A 152 -8.48 -9.04 -10.75
C ILE A 152 -7.93 -10.32 -11.42
N PRO A 153 -8.66 -10.90 -12.39
CA PRO A 153 -8.22 -12.09 -13.11
C PRO A 153 -6.96 -11.78 -13.92
N ASN A 154 -6.09 -12.78 -14.10
CA ASN A 154 -4.86 -12.68 -14.91
C ASN A 154 -3.82 -11.65 -14.47
N PHE A 155 -3.87 -11.19 -13.22
CA PHE A 155 -2.82 -10.35 -12.65
C PHE A 155 -1.46 -11.07 -12.66
N ARG A 156 -0.50 -10.57 -13.44
CA ARG A 156 0.88 -11.09 -13.45
C ARG A 156 1.83 -10.20 -12.67
N PRO A 157 3.08 -10.59 -12.42
CA PRO A 157 4.16 -9.69 -12.02
C PRO A 157 4.70 -8.84 -13.19
N GLY A 158 5.26 -7.66 -12.90
CA GLY A 158 5.79 -6.71 -13.90
C GLY A 158 6.13 -5.34 -13.31
N PHE A 159 6.52 -4.41 -14.17
CA PHE A 159 6.87 -3.03 -13.83
C PHE A 159 5.71 -2.12 -14.25
N PHE A 160 5.46 -1.07 -13.46
CA PHE A 160 4.55 -0.01 -13.88
C PHE A 160 5.26 1.33 -13.83
N GLU A 161 4.83 2.21 -14.72
CA GLU A 161 5.22 3.61 -14.76
C GLU A 161 3.98 4.45 -15.07
N LEU A 162 3.83 5.55 -14.34
CA LEU A 162 2.87 6.62 -14.62
C LEU A 162 3.61 7.95 -14.61
N GLN A 163 3.42 8.73 -15.67
CA GLN A 163 3.93 10.09 -15.80
C GLN A 163 2.83 11.07 -15.37
N ILE A 164 3.18 12.03 -14.53
CA ILE A 164 2.24 12.95 -13.89
C ILE A 164 2.75 14.37 -14.10
N GLY A 165 1.98 15.18 -14.83
CA GLY A 165 2.28 16.60 -15.02
C GLY A 165 1.80 17.44 -13.84
N GLU A 166 0.52 17.34 -13.51
CA GLU A 166 -0.10 18.14 -12.45
C GLU A 166 -1.11 17.31 -11.65
N ILE A 167 -1.27 17.65 -10.37
CA ILE A 167 -2.34 17.15 -9.50
C ILE A 167 -3.01 18.36 -8.87
N GLY A 168 -4.34 18.46 -8.99
CA GLY A 168 -5.07 19.63 -8.53
C GLY A 168 -6.54 19.36 -8.26
N ILE A 169 -7.27 20.45 -7.99
CA ILE A 169 -8.71 20.43 -7.71
C ILE A 169 -9.46 21.11 -8.85
N PHE A 170 -10.57 20.51 -9.25
CA PHE A 170 -11.54 21.11 -10.16
C PHE A 170 -12.63 21.84 -9.39
N TYR A 171 -12.90 23.07 -9.78
CA TYR A 171 -13.98 23.88 -9.25
C TYR A 171 -15.11 23.99 -10.27
N LYS A 172 -16.34 23.97 -9.78
CA LYS A 172 -17.50 24.32 -10.60
C LYS A 172 -17.40 25.79 -10.99
N ASN A 173 -17.85 26.13 -12.19
CA ASN A 173 -17.85 27.51 -12.66
C ASN A 173 -18.63 28.43 -11.73
N GLY A 174 -18.08 29.61 -11.48
CA GLY A 174 -18.67 30.60 -10.58
C GLY A 174 -18.43 30.32 -9.09
N ALA A 175 -17.73 29.23 -8.72
CA ALA A 175 -17.28 29.06 -7.35
C ALA A 175 -16.15 30.05 -7.03
N SER A 176 -16.27 30.76 -5.90
CA SER A 176 -15.15 31.56 -5.40
C SER A 176 -14.00 30.62 -5.05
N LEU A 177 -12.84 30.82 -5.69
CA LEU A 177 -11.64 30.07 -5.36
C LEU A 177 -11.24 30.44 -3.93
N PRO A 178 -11.15 29.48 -2.99
CA PRO A 178 -10.65 29.78 -1.66
C PRO A 178 -9.22 30.32 -1.78
N PRO A 179 -8.79 31.26 -0.92
CA PRO A 179 -7.42 31.74 -0.93
C PRO A 179 -6.45 30.56 -0.79
N ALA A 180 -5.28 30.64 -1.46
CA ALA A 180 -4.24 29.64 -1.30
C ALA A 180 -3.82 29.57 0.17
N SER A 181 -4.30 28.59 0.92
CA SER A 181 -3.80 28.32 2.25
C SER A 181 -2.43 27.66 2.09
N ASN A 182 -1.35 28.44 2.22
CA ASN A 182 0.03 27.96 2.27
C ASN A 182 0.35 27.17 3.55
N SER A 183 -0.65 26.54 4.19
CA SER A 183 -0.41 25.65 5.31
C SER A 183 0.21 24.37 4.75
N THR A 184 1.53 24.37 4.63
CA THR A 184 2.33 23.18 4.39
C THR A 184 2.08 22.26 5.57
N VAL A 185 1.14 21.32 5.43
CA VAL A 185 0.91 20.28 6.43
C VAL A 185 2.18 19.45 6.47
N LYS A 186 3.04 19.72 7.45
CA LYS A 186 4.28 18.99 7.65
C LYS A 186 3.91 17.56 8.03
N SER A 187 3.99 16.63 7.08
CA SER A 187 3.92 15.22 7.37
C SER A 187 5.00 14.88 8.39
N LEU A 188 4.62 14.23 9.50
CA LEU A 188 5.58 13.80 10.52
C LEU A 188 6.73 13.04 9.85
N SER A 189 7.96 13.41 10.17
CA SER A 189 9.14 12.72 9.63
C SER A 189 9.14 11.26 10.07
N ARG A 190 9.88 10.41 9.36
CA ARG A 190 9.99 8.98 9.69
C ARG A 190 10.48 8.80 11.13
N GLU A 191 11.39 9.66 11.57
CA GLU A 191 11.97 9.71 12.90
C GLU A 191 10.93 10.09 13.95
N GLU A 192 10.12 11.12 13.69
CA GLU A 192 9.02 11.55 14.57
C GLU A 192 7.95 10.46 14.69
N VAL A 193 7.62 9.78 13.59
CA VAL A 193 6.70 8.63 13.59
C VAL A 193 7.27 7.46 14.40
N ILE A 194 8.58 7.20 14.33
CA ILE A 194 9.22 6.16 15.16
C ILE A 194 9.19 6.57 16.63
N ALA A 195 9.45 7.84 16.94
CA ALA A 195 9.43 8.38 18.30
C ALA A 195 8.02 8.31 18.94
N ALA A 196 6.97 8.56 18.17
CA ALA A 196 5.58 8.51 18.64
C ALA A 196 5.04 7.08 18.88
N ARG A 197 5.77 6.02 18.49
CA ARG A 197 5.30 4.64 18.67
C ARG A 197 5.29 4.21 20.14
N PRO A 198 4.29 3.41 20.57
CA PRO A 198 4.29 2.76 21.87
C PRO A 198 5.56 1.90 22.06
N VAL A 199 6.07 1.85 23.29
CA VAL A 199 7.33 1.15 23.64
C VAL A 199 7.31 -0.32 23.22
N LEU A 200 6.18 -1.00 23.42
CA LEU A 200 6.00 -2.40 22.99
C LEU A 200 6.19 -2.58 21.47
N MET A 201 5.66 -1.66 20.67
CA MET A 201 5.83 -1.69 19.21
C MET A 201 7.27 -1.39 18.79
N LYS A 202 7.96 -0.47 19.48
CA LYS A 202 9.39 -0.21 19.24
C LYS A 202 10.24 -1.46 19.45
N ALA A 203 9.94 -2.27 20.46
CA ALA A 203 10.62 -3.55 20.72
C ALA A 203 10.28 -4.63 19.68
N LEU A 204 9.03 -4.70 19.22
CA LEU A 204 8.57 -5.73 18.29
C LEU A 204 9.00 -5.49 16.83
N VAL A 205 9.14 -4.23 16.40
CA VAL A 205 9.51 -3.90 15.01
C VAL A 205 10.82 -4.55 14.54
N PRO A 206 11.95 -4.46 15.27
CA PRO A 206 13.18 -5.12 14.84
C PRO A 206 13.03 -6.65 14.80
N LEU A 207 12.31 -7.27 15.75
CA LEU A 207 12.01 -8.69 15.70
C LEU A 207 11.16 -9.04 14.46
N SER A 208 10.14 -8.26 14.15
CA SER A 208 9.28 -8.49 12.99
C SER A 208 10.08 -8.43 11.69
N LYS A 209 11.08 -7.54 11.57
CA LYS A 209 11.98 -7.51 10.41
C LYS A 209 12.83 -8.76 10.30
N VAL A 210 13.24 -9.38 11.42
CA VAL A 210 13.98 -10.65 11.39
C VAL A 210 13.09 -11.78 10.86
N PHE A 211 11.83 -11.87 11.29
CA PHE A 211 10.93 -12.96 10.91
C PHE A 211 10.19 -12.76 9.58
N PHE A 212 9.92 -11.51 9.19
CA PHE A 212 9.06 -11.16 8.05
C PHE A 212 9.80 -10.33 6.98
N THR A 213 11.04 -10.71 6.64
CA THR A 213 11.68 -10.09 5.46
C THR A 213 10.98 -10.53 4.19
N GLU A 214 10.70 -9.57 3.30
CA GLU A 214 10.18 -9.83 1.96
C GLU A 214 11.04 -10.85 1.19
N LYS A 215 12.36 -10.73 1.32
CA LYS A 215 13.32 -11.66 0.69
C LYS A 215 13.05 -13.11 1.09
N SER A 216 12.67 -13.38 2.34
CA SER A 216 12.28 -14.73 2.80
C SER A 216 10.99 -15.21 2.15
N GLN A 217 9.96 -14.34 2.11
CA GLN A 217 8.68 -14.68 1.46
C GLN A 217 8.86 -14.95 -0.04
N ARG A 218 9.65 -14.12 -0.74
CA ARG A 218 10.01 -14.35 -2.16
C ARG A 218 10.73 -15.68 -2.36
N ARG A 219 11.68 -16.04 -1.49
CA ARG A 219 12.34 -17.35 -1.53
C ARG A 219 11.38 -18.52 -1.30
N LYS A 220 10.48 -18.41 -0.31
CA LYS A 220 9.46 -19.45 -0.06
C LYS A 220 8.53 -19.62 -1.26
N SER A 221 8.09 -18.51 -1.86
CA SER A 221 7.28 -18.53 -3.07
C SER A 221 8.02 -19.15 -4.25
N ALA A 222 9.27 -18.76 -4.51
CA ALA A 222 10.07 -19.33 -5.59
C ALA A 222 10.32 -20.84 -5.37
N MET A 223 10.62 -21.24 -4.14
CA MET A 223 10.76 -22.65 -3.76
C MET A 223 9.46 -23.42 -4.00
N ARG A 224 8.32 -22.82 -3.67
CA ARG A 224 7.00 -23.41 -3.92
C ARG A 224 6.74 -23.59 -5.42
N LEU A 225 7.00 -22.57 -6.25
CA LEU A 225 6.85 -22.67 -7.70
C LEU A 225 7.75 -23.78 -8.29
N LEU A 226 9.02 -23.85 -7.86
CA LEU A 226 9.95 -24.88 -8.34
C LEU A 226 9.50 -26.30 -7.94
N LYS A 227 8.88 -26.45 -6.78
CA LYS A 227 8.37 -27.75 -6.31
C LYS A 227 7.04 -28.11 -6.97
N ASP A 228 6.08 -27.20 -6.90
CA ASP A 228 4.69 -27.47 -7.24
C ASP A 228 4.49 -27.44 -8.77
N GLU A 229 5.11 -26.49 -9.49
CA GLU A 229 4.94 -26.36 -10.95
C GLU A 229 5.98 -27.15 -11.76
N ARG A 230 7.22 -27.27 -11.24
CA ARG A 230 8.31 -27.96 -11.95
C ARG A 230 8.64 -29.34 -11.40
N GLY A 231 7.92 -29.81 -10.38
CA GLY A 231 8.13 -31.14 -9.79
C GLY A 231 9.51 -31.35 -9.16
N LEU A 232 10.28 -30.28 -8.89
CA LEU A 232 11.63 -30.41 -8.37
C LEU A 232 11.60 -30.79 -6.89
N SER A 233 12.51 -31.67 -6.48
CA SER A 233 12.79 -31.91 -5.07
C SER A 233 13.39 -30.66 -4.41
N ARG A 234 13.33 -30.57 -3.08
CA ARG A 234 13.86 -29.42 -2.35
C ARG A 234 15.36 -29.22 -2.60
N LEU A 235 16.13 -30.30 -2.69
CA LEU A 235 17.56 -30.25 -2.99
C LEU A 235 17.81 -29.81 -4.43
N GLN A 236 17.03 -30.30 -5.38
CA GLN A 236 17.11 -29.88 -6.78
C GLN A 236 16.78 -28.40 -6.96
N ALA A 237 15.75 -27.89 -6.26
CA ALA A 237 15.40 -26.47 -6.30
C ALA A 237 16.49 -25.58 -5.68
N ILE A 238 17.16 -26.04 -4.61
CA ILE A 238 18.33 -25.35 -4.04
C ILE A 238 19.50 -25.35 -5.04
N ALA A 239 19.82 -26.50 -5.61
CA ALA A 239 20.88 -26.65 -6.60
C ALA A 239 20.62 -25.78 -7.85
N PHE A 240 19.37 -25.74 -8.31
CA PHE A 240 18.92 -24.84 -9.37
C PHE A 240 19.21 -23.37 -9.03
N GLY A 241 18.87 -22.95 -7.80
CA GLY A 241 19.17 -21.59 -7.34
C GLY A 241 20.66 -21.29 -7.22
N ILE A 242 21.48 -22.26 -6.81
CA ILE A 242 22.95 -22.13 -6.76
C ILE A 242 23.49 -21.95 -8.19
N LYS A 243 23.14 -22.86 -9.11
CA LYS A 243 23.59 -22.81 -10.51
C LYS A 243 23.20 -21.48 -11.18
N TRP A 244 21.98 -21.01 -10.97
CA TRP A 244 21.53 -19.72 -11.48
C TRP A 244 22.38 -18.55 -10.96
N ARG A 245 22.69 -18.52 -9.65
CA ARG A 245 23.55 -17.48 -9.07
C ARG A 245 25.01 -17.62 -9.50
N ALA A 246 25.50 -18.83 -9.66
CA ALA A 246 26.86 -19.12 -10.10
C ALA A 246 27.13 -18.51 -11.49
N ASN A 247 26.14 -18.57 -12.40
CA ASN A 247 26.24 -17.95 -13.72
C ASN A 247 26.38 -16.42 -13.68
N GLN A 248 25.95 -15.75 -12.60
CA GLN A 248 26.03 -14.30 -12.49
C GLN A 248 27.23 -13.81 -11.67
N ARG A 249 27.68 -14.56 -10.67
CA ARG A 249 28.66 -14.09 -9.66
C ARG A 249 29.79 -15.09 -9.38
N GLY A 250 29.84 -16.21 -10.08
CA GLY A 250 30.77 -17.30 -9.83
C GLY A 250 30.29 -18.29 -8.76
N MET A 251 30.81 -19.53 -8.84
CA MET A 251 30.36 -20.66 -8.01
C MET A 251 30.60 -20.41 -6.51
N MET A 252 31.79 -19.94 -6.13
CA MET A 252 32.15 -19.70 -4.72
C MET A 252 31.22 -18.68 -4.05
N ASN A 253 30.98 -17.54 -4.70
CA ASN A 253 30.07 -16.51 -4.19
C ASN A 253 28.63 -17.04 -4.08
N SER A 254 28.19 -17.85 -5.05
CA SER A 254 26.86 -18.44 -5.03
C SER A 254 26.64 -19.45 -3.89
N LEU A 255 27.67 -20.21 -3.54
CA LEU A 255 27.67 -21.15 -2.41
C LEU A 255 27.64 -20.39 -1.09
N LEU A 256 28.51 -19.39 -0.92
CA LEU A 256 28.54 -18.54 0.28
C LEU A 256 27.20 -17.83 0.51
N ASP A 257 26.60 -17.26 -0.54
CA ASP A 257 25.27 -16.64 -0.45
C ASP A 257 24.22 -17.67 -0.01
N THR A 258 24.31 -18.90 -0.52
CA THR A 258 23.37 -19.98 -0.16
C THR A 258 23.54 -20.42 1.28
N CYS A 259 24.78 -20.61 1.75
CA CYS A 259 25.08 -20.91 3.14
C CYS A 259 24.57 -19.81 4.08
N LYS A 260 24.81 -18.53 3.75
CA LYS A 260 24.29 -17.38 4.51
C LYS A 260 22.76 -17.38 4.58
N MET A 261 22.09 -17.67 3.46
CA MET A 261 20.62 -17.76 3.42
C MET A 261 20.08 -18.89 4.29
N LEU A 262 20.68 -20.08 4.21
CA LEU A 262 20.30 -21.24 5.01
C LEU A 262 20.54 -20.99 6.50
N PHE A 263 21.67 -20.38 6.85
CA PHE A 263 21.99 -20.01 8.22
C PHE A 263 20.95 -19.05 8.81
N VAL A 264 20.62 -17.97 8.10
CA VAL A 264 19.59 -17.01 8.54
C VAL A 264 18.23 -17.69 8.70
N ASP A 265 17.86 -18.58 7.78
CA ASP A 265 16.58 -19.31 7.87
C ASP A 265 16.58 -20.34 9.02
N ALA A 266 17.71 -21.00 9.31
CA ALA A 266 17.87 -21.87 10.47
C ALA A 266 17.75 -21.08 11.79
N CYS A 267 18.42 -19.94 11.91
CA CYS A 267 18.30 -19.06 13.08
C CYS A 267 16.85 -18.61 13.30
N ARG A 268 16.11 -18.28 12.24
CA ARG A 268 14.69 -17.92 12.34
C ARG A 268 13.82 -19.07 12.83
N VAL A 269 14.08 -20.29 12.38
CA VAL A 269 13.35 -21.48 12.85
C VAL A 269 13.66 -21.75 14.32
N ALA A 270 14.93 -21.63 14.73
CA ALA A 270 15.36 -21.80 16.11
C ALA A 270 14.71 -20.74 17.02
N LEU A 271 14.83 -19.46 16.66
CA LEU A 271 14.20 -18.36 17.42
C LEU A 271 12.66 -18.49 17.45
N GLY A 272 12.04 -18.82 16.32
CA GLY A 272 10.59 -19.04 16.25
C GLY A 272 10.13 -20.19 17.16
N SER A 273 10.94 -21.25 17.25
CA SER A 273 10.71 -22.35 18.19
C SER A 273 10.89 -21.90 19.64
N MET A 274 11.94 -21.11 19.93
CA MET A 274 12.17 -20.52 21.25
C MET A 274 10.99 -19.65 21.70
N PHE A 275 10.44 -18.80 20.83
CA PHE A 275 9.24 -18.01 21.14
C PHE A 275 8.00 -18.90 21.34
N ARG A 276 7.80 -19.90 20.46
CA ARG A 276 6.65 -20.80 20.53
C ARG A 276 6.62 -21.60 21.82
N TYR A 277 7.75 -22.18 22.21
CA TYR A 277 7.82 -23.05 23.38
C TYR A 277 8.15 -22.28 24.67
N GLY A 278 8.99 -21.25 24.59
CA GLY A 278 9.43 -20.47 25.75
C GLY A 278 8.44 -19.39 26.21
N ILE A 279 7.64 -18.81 25.29
CA ILE A 279 6.73 -17.70 25.64
C ILE A 279 5.27 -18.08 25.38
N PHE A 280 4.94 -18.52 24.17
CA PHE A 280 3.53 -18.73 23.82
C PHE A 280 2.89 -19.96 24.46
N LEU A 281 3.64 -21.05 24.61
CA LEU A 281 3.15 -22.25 25.29
C LEU A 281 2.79 -21.98 26.77
N PRO A 282 3.68 -21.40 27.60
CA PRO A 282 3.34 -21.10 29.00
C PRO A 282 2.20 -20.08 29.11
N LEU A 283 2.17 -19.02 28.30
CA LEU A 283 1.03 -18.08 28.29
C LEU A 283 -0.30 -18.76 27.94
N ARG A 284 -0.31 -19.68 26.98
CA ARG A 284 -1.50 -20.48 26.65
C ARG A 284 -1.92 -21.40 27.78
N LEU A 285 -0.98 -21.98 28.52
CA LEU A 285 -1.28 -22.79 29.70
C LEU A 285 -1.86 -21.95 30.82
N ILE A 286 -1.25 -20.80 31.13
CA ILE A 286 -1.74 -19.84 32.15
C ILE A 286 -3.16 -19.39 31.82
N THR A 287 -3.41 -18.94 30.59
CA THR A 287 -4.74 -18.47 30.17
C THR A 287 -5.80 -19.57 30.25
N ARG A 288 -5.45 -20.82 29.94
CA ARG A 288 -6.36 -21.97 30.13
C ARG A 288 -6.64 -22.24 31.60
N SER A 289 -5.63 -22.16 32.46
CA SER A 289 -5.79 -22.34 33.91
C SER A 289 -6.67 -21.25 34.51
N VAL A 290 -6.44 -19.98 34.17
CA VAL A 290 -7.27 -18.84 34.61
C VAL A 290 -8.73 -19.01 34.20
N LYS A 291 -8.99 -19.40 32.94
CA LYS A 291 -10.36 -19.66 32.46
C LYS A 291 -11.06 -20.79 33.22
N ARG A 292 -10.34 -21.86 33.57
CA ARG A 292 -10.90 -22.97 34.36
C ARG A 292 -11.24 -22.52 35.79
N ILE A 293 -10.34 -21.78 36.44
CA ILE A 293 -10.56 -21.24 37.79
C ILE A 293 -11.76 -20.28 37.79
N ALA A 294 -11.82 -19.34 36.85
CA ALA A 294 -12.94 -18.41 36.71
C ALA A 294 -14.29 -19.15 36.49
N GLY A 295 -14.29 -20.21 35.68
CA GLY A 295 -15.47 -21.05 35.47
C GLY A 295 -15.94 -21.79 36.73
N LEU A 296 -15.00 -22.27 37.56
CA LEU A 296 -15.33 -22.91 38.84
C LEU A 296 -15.92 -21.91 39.84
N ILE A 297 -15.33 -20.70 39.94
CA ILE A 297 -15.84 -19.63 40.81
C ILE A 297 -17.27 -19.24 40.39
N SER A 298 -17.50 -19.03 39.08
CA SER A 298 -18.82 -18.69 38.56
C SER A 298 -19.88 -19.75 38.86
N ARG A 299 -19.53 -21.06 38.76
CA ARG A 299 -20.44 -22.15 39.13
C ARG A 299 -20.76 -22.17 40.62
N LYS A 300 -19.75 -21.92 41.47
CA LYS A 300 -19.94 -21.86 42.93
C LYS A 300 -20.89 -20.73 43.34
N CYS A 301 -20.68 -19.52 42.80
CA CYS A 301 -21.58 -18.38 43.07
C CYS A 301 -23.01 -18.63 42.58
N LYS A 302 -23.19 -19.33 41.46
CA LYS A 302 -24.52 -19.68 40.97
C LYS A 302 -25.25 -20.67 41.89
N ALA A 303 -24.54 -21.69 42.39
CA ALA A 303 -25.11 -22.65 43.32
C ALA A 303 -25.53 -22.00 44.66
N GLU A 304 -24.78 -21.02 45.15
CA GLU A 304 -25.11 -20.26 46.36
C GLU A 304 -26.30 -19.30 46.17
N SER A 305 -26.64 -18.90 44.92
CA SER A 305 -27.80 -18.05 44.65
C SER A 305 -29.11 -18.80 44.44
N GLU A 306 -29.05 -20.12 44.21
CA GLU A 306 -30.20 -20.97 43.91
C GLU A 306 -30.66 -21.83 45.11
N GLY A 307 -29.92 -21.83 46.23
CA GLY A 307 -30.24 -22.55 47.47
C GLY A 307 -30.55 -21.61 48.62
#